data_AF-A0A961FCM0-F1
#
_entry.id   AF-A0A961FCM0-F1
#
_cell.length_a   1.000
_cell.length_b   1.000
_cell.length_c   1.000
_cell.angle_alpha   90.00
_cell.angle_beta   90.00
_cell.angle_gamma   90.00
#
_symmetry.space_group_name_H-M   'P 1'
#
loop_
_entity.id
_entity.type
_entity.pdbx_description
1 polymer ?
#
loop_
_entity_poly.entity_id
_entity_poly.type
_entity_poly.pdbx_seq_one_letter_code
_entity_poly.pdbx_strand_id
1 'polypeptide(L)'
;MAKPWGQGRPGWHIECSAMSREILGESFDIHGGGLDLIFPHHENEIAQSECCHGKPMARYWMHNGLMKASSAAGKVGGKSDREKGESEGGSEKISRSKGAGGLADLIKAQGGERLRFFLLRTHYRSTIVFGDEPLAEAGTALEAF
;
A
#
# COMPACT_ATOMS: atom_id res chain seq x y z
N MET A 1 -8.02 -22.74 -26.45
CA MET A 1 -7.41 -21.89 -27.50
C MET A 1 -5.90 -21.96 -27.33
N ALA A 2 -5.13 -22.26 -28.38
CA ALA A 2 -3.67 -22.21 -28.33
C ALA A 2 -3.21 -20.74 -28.29
N LYS A 3 -2.22 -20.42 -27.46
CA LYS A 3 -1.59 -19.09 -27.46
C LYS A 3 -0.65 -18.95 -28.67
N PRO A 4 -0.63 -17.81 -29.40
CA PRO A 4 0.19 -17.64 -30.60
C PRO A 4 1.70 -17.83 -30.39
N TRP A 5 2.19 -17.65 -29.16
CA TRP A 5 3.61 -17.72 -28.80
C TRP A 5 3.98 -18.95 -27.97
N GLY A 6 3.15 -19.99 -27.99
CA GLY A 6 3.37 -21.20 -27.19
C GLY A 6 2.88 -21.09 -25.75
N GLN A 7 3.17 -22.13 -24.95
CA GLN A 7 2.69 -22.23 -23.58
C GLN A 7 3.38 -21.21 -22.66
N GLY A 8 2.61 -20.52 -21.83
CA GLY A 8 3.11 -19.49 -20.93
C GLY A 8 2.02 -18.84 -20.08
N ARG A 9 2.46 -17.98 -19.14
CA ARG A 9 1.59 -17.22 -18.23
C ARG A 9 1.64 -15.73 -18.55
N PRO A 10 0.57 -14.98 -18.29
CA PRO A 10 0.63 -13.53 -18.41
C PRO A 10 1.68 -12.94 -17.46
N GLY A 11 2.22 -11.77 -17.83
CA GLY A 11 3.02 -10.96 -16.92
C GLY A 11 2.10 -10.18 -15.98
N TRP A 12 2.60 -9.84 -14.79
CA TRP A 12 1.81 -9.19 -13.75
C TRP A 12 1.03 -7.94 -14.23
N HIS A 13 1.66 -7.06 -15.01
CA HIS A 13 1.03 -5.81 -15.48
C HIS A 13 -0.09 -6.03 -16.49
N ILE A 14 0.06 -6.98 -17.43
CA ILE A 14 -0.92 -7.19 -18.51
C ILE A 14 -2.24 -7.79 -18.00
N GLU A 15 -2.19 -8.45 -16.84
CA GLU A 15 -3.39 -8.96 -16.17
C GLU A 15 -4.34 -7.81 -15.81
N CYS A 16 -3.84 -6.77 -15.13
CA CYS A 16 -4.65 -5.63 -14.72
C CYS A 16 -5.21 -4.85 -15.91
N SER A 17 -4.36 -4.50 -16.90
CA SER A 17 -4.78 -3.82 -18.14
C SER A 17 -5.89 -4.56 -18.88
N ALA A 18 -5.75 -5.89 -19.02
CA ALA A 18 -6.73 -6.71 -19.74
C ALA A 18 -8.06 -6.82 -18.96
N MET A 19 -8.00 -7.08 -17.66
CA MET A 19 -9.19 -7.26 -16.83
C MET A 19 -9.97 -5.95 -16.63
N SER A 20 -9.30 -4.84 -16.35
CA SER A 20 -9.98 -3.56 -16.14
C SER A 20 -10.66 -3.09 -17.42
N ARG A 21 -10.02 -3.27 -18.57
CA ARG A 21 -10.61 -2.97 -19.88
C ARG A 21 -11.88 -3.79 -20.12
N GLU A 22 -11.82 -5.10 -19.89
CA GLU A 22 -12.96 -5.99 -20.13
C GLU A 22 -14.17 -5.62 -19.27
N ILE A 23 -13.95 -5.20 -18.03
CA ILE A 23 -15.03 -4.93 -17.06
C ILE A 23 -15.52 -3.48 -17.12
N LEU A 24 -14.60 -2.52 -17.25
CA LEU A 24 -14.87 -1.08 -17.09
C LEU A 24 -14.79 -0.29 -18.40
N GLY A 25 -14.29 -0.92 -19.48
CA GLY A 25 -14.07 -0.29 -20.77
C GLY A 25 -12.65 0.26 -20.95
N GLU A 26 -12.37 0.76 -22.15
CA GLU A 26 -11.05 1.28 -22.54
C GLU A 26 -10.61 2.52 -21.74
N SER A 27 -11.57 3.26 -21.21
CA SER A 27 -11.36 4.43 -20.34
C SER A 27 -12.36 4.39 -19.19
N PHE A 28 -11.89 4.56 -17.96
CA PHE A 28 -12.75 4.58 -16.76
C PHE A 28 -12.31 5.67 -15.76
N ASP A 29 -13.08 5.85 -14.69
CA ASP A 29 -12.94 7.03 -13.83
C ASP A 29 -11.75 6.96 -12.85
N ILE A 30 -11.69 5.92 -12.01
CA ILE A 30 -10.72 5.84 -10.90
C ILE A 30 -9.96 4.51 -10.96
N HIS A 31 -8.63 4.59 -10.98
CA HIS A 31 -7.74 3.46 -10.76
C HIS A 31 -6.92 3.70 -9.48
N GLY A 32 -6.79 2.68 -8.62
CA GLY A 32 -6.12 2.84 -7.33
C GLY A 32 -5.20 1.69 -6.95
N GLY A 33 -4.28 1.97 -6.03
CA GLY A 33 -3.29 0.99 -5.56
C GLY A 33 -2.41 1.54 -4.44
N GLY A 34 -1.47 0.74 -3.95
CA GLY A 34 -0.44 1.22 -3.03
C GLY A 34 0.51 2.22 -3.72
N LEU A 35 1.13 3.12 -2.96
CA LEU A 35 2.13 4.08 -3.49
C LEU A 35 3.26 3.39 -4.28
N ASP A 36 3.62 2.17 -3.89
CA ASP A 36 4.63 1.35 -4.55
C ASP A 36 4.19 0.78 -5.91
N LEU A 37 2.90 0.84 -6.23
CA LEU A 37 2.38 0.43 -7.55
C LEU A 37 2.44 1.54 -8.59
N ILE A 38 2.75 2.80 -8.22
CA ILE A 38 2.95 3.87 -9.21
C ILE A 38 3.94 3.41 -10.29
N PHE A 39 5.12 2.95 -9.85
CA PHE A 39 6.16 2.47 -10.74
C PHE A 39 6.74 1.13 -10.24
N PRO A 40 6.92 0.12 -11.11
CA PRO A 40 6.61 0.14 -12.55
C PRO A 40 5.16 -0.26 -12.87
N HIS A 41 4.34 -0.65 -11.88
CA HIS A 41 3.10 -1.37 -12.14
C HIS A 41 2.07 -0.57 -12.95
N HIS A 42 1.57 0.53 -12.39
CA HIS A 42 0.58 1.38 -13.04
C HIS A 42 1.14 2.09 -14.28
N GLU A 43 2.42 2.49 -14.28
CA GLU A 43 3.05 3.07 -15.46
C GLU A 43 3.06 2.09 -16.65
N ASN A 44 3.30 0.80 -16.40
CA ASN A 44 3.21 -0.24 -17.43
C ASN A 44 1.76 -0.52 -17.86
N GLU A 45 0.78 -0.41 -16.95
CA GLU A 45 -0.64 -0.53 -17.30
C GLU A 45 -1.11 0.60 -18.20
N ILE A 46 -0.70 1.84 -17.89
CA ILE A 46 -0.91 3.03 -18.74
C ILE A 46 -0.30 2.76 -20.11
N ALA A 47 0.97 2.38 -20.18
CA ALA A 47 1.64 2.14 -21.46
C ALA A 47 0.92 1.07 -22.30
N GLN A 48 0.56 -0.07 -21.71
CA GLN A 48 -0.16 -1.15 -22.41
C GLN A 48 -1.53 -0.71 -22.91
N SER A 49 -2.31 -0.06 -22.04
CA SER A 49 -3.70 0.31 -22.33
C SER A 49 -3.76 1.47 -23.32
N GLU A 50 -2.96 2.51 -23.14
CA GLU A 50 -3.01 3.69 -24.00
C GLU A 50 -2.38 3.42 -25.37
N CYS A 51 -1.33 2.59 -25.46
CA CYS A 51 -0.78 2.19 -26.76
C CYS A 51 -1.74 1.29 -27.56
N CYS A 52 -2.54 0.46 -26.88
CA CYS A 52 -3.49 -0.43 -27.55
C CYS A 52 -4.74 0.30 -28.04
N HIS A 53 -5.19 1.35 -27.34
CA HIS A 53 -6.51 1.97 -27.59
C HIS A 53 -6.45 3.44 -28.02
N GLY A 54 -5.30 4.12 -27.87
CA GLY A 54 -5.13 5.53 -28.23
C GLY A 54 -5.95 6.50 -27.37
N LYS A 55 -6.33 6.11 -26.16
CA LYS A 55 -7.15 6.89 -25.21
C LYS A 55 -6.60 6.72 -23.79
N PRO A 56 -6.80 7.69 -22.89
CA PRO A 56 -6.41 7.54 -21.50
C PRO A 56 -7.08 6.35 -20.82
N MET A 57 -6.32 5.55 -20.06
CA MET A 57 -6.87 4.39 -19.34
C MET A 57 -7.79 4.79 -18.19
N ALA A 58 -7.32 5.69 -17.32
CA ALA A 58 -8.07 6.16 -16.15
C ALA A 58 -7.95 7.68 -16.01
N ARG A 59 -9.05 8.32 -15.57
CA ARG A 59 -9.08 9.79 -15.38
C ARG A 59 -8.40 10.24 -14.08
N TYR A 60 -8.55 9.45 -13.02
CA TYR A 60 -8.00 9.75 -11.70
C TYR A 60 -7.24 8.54 -11.16
N TRP A 61 -6.02 8.79 -10.69
CA TRP A 61 -5.17 7.78 -10.05
C TRP A 61 -5.08 8.05 -8.55
N MET A 62 -5.39 7.04 -7.74
CA MET A 62 -5.44 7.16 -6.29
C MET A 62 -4.48 6.19 -5.61
N HIS A 63 -3.46 6.72 -4.95
CA HIS A 63 -2.45 5.91 -4.27
C HIS A 63 -2.45 6.12 -2.77
N ASN A 64 -2.60 5.03 -2.01
CA ASN A 64 -2.50 5.10 -0.54
C ASN A 64 -1.04 5.14 -0.09
N GLY A 65 -0.80 5.87 1.00
CA GLY A 65 0.52 5.99 1.63
C GLY A 65 1.04 4.64 2.14
N LEU A 66 2.35 4.60 2.38
CA LEU A 66 3.04 3.41 2.86
C LEU A 66 2.80 3.17 4.36
N MET A 67 2.99 1.93 4.79
CA MET A 67 3.07 1.58 6.20
C MET A 67 4.54 1.33 6.59
N LYS A 68 4.99 1.94 7.69
CA LYS A 68 6.32 1.72 8.27
C LYS A 68 6.17 1.08 9.64
N ALA A 69 7.07 0.16 9.99
CA ALA A 69 7.17 -0.30 11.37
C ALA A 69 7.69 0.83 12.28
N SER A 70 7.14 0.97 13.48
CA SER A 70 7.70 1.83 14.51
C SER A 70 9.05 1.24 14.94
N SER A 71 10.14 2.00 14.82
CA SER A 71 11.44 1.63 15.37
C SER A 71 11.46 1.86 16.89
N ALA A 72 10.61 1.15 17.64
CA ALA A 72 10.63 1.16 19.10
C ALA A 72 11.61 0.10 19.62
N ALA A 73 12.90 0.30 19.34
CA ALA A 73 13.97 -0.32 20.10
C ALA A 73 14.73 0.79 20.84
N GLY A 74 14.24 1.18 22.02
CA GLY A 74 15.07 1.81 23.04
C GLY A 74 14.76 3.26 23.42
N LYS A 75 14.15 3.40 24.60
CA LYS A 75 14.23 4.51 25.57
C LYS A 75 13.60 5.86 25.20
N VAL A 76 12.44 6.08 25.81
CA VAL A 76 12.02 7.39 26.33
C VAL A 76 13.08 7.89 27.33
N GLY A 77 13.61 9.10 27.07
CA GLY A 77 14.38 9.89 28.04
C GLY A 77 15.90 9.86 27.84
N GLY A 78 16.42 10.85 27.11
CA GLY A 78 17.85 11.16 27.06
C GLY A 78 18.15 12.29 26.09
N LYS A 79 18.60 13.44 26.59
CA LYS A 79 18.99 14.63 25.81
C LYS A 79 20.02 14.27 24.73
N SER A 80 19.61 14.27 23.47
CA SER A 80 20.47 14.67 22.34
C SER A 80 19.64 14.83 21.07
N ASP A 81 18.93 15.97 20.95
CA ASP A 81 18.73 16.56 19.64
C ASP A 81 20.08 17.12 19.18
N ARG A 82 20.73 16.47 18.21
CA ARG A 82 21.52 17.15 17.16
C ARG A 82 22.07 16.16 16.13
N GLU A 83 21.60 16.38 14.90
CA GLU A 83 22.33 16.23 13.64
C GLU A 83 22.96 14.85 13.35
N LYS A 84 22.22 14.02 12.62
CA LYS A 84 22.81 13.17 11.57
C LYS A 84 22.02 13.37 10.28
N GLY A 85 22.77 13.77 9.26
CA GLY A 85 22.28 14.31 8.00
C GLY A 85 21.47 13.35 7.16
N GLU A 86 20.85 13.97 6.17
CA GLU A 86 20.18 13.34 5.04
C GLU A 86 21.15 12.36 4.34
N SER A 87 20.94 11.07 4.56
CA SER A 87 21.33 10.02 3.62
C SER A 87 20.31 8.87 3.63
N GLU A 88 19.61 8.76 2.51
CA GLU A 88 19.03 7.53 1.94
C GLU A 88 18.14 6.64 2.84
N GLY A 89 16.85 7.01 2.90
CA GLY A 89 15.84 6.26 2.14
C GLY A 89 15.49 4.81 2.54
N GLY A 90 15.89 4.31 3.70
CA GLY A 90 15.49 2.98 4.17
C GLY A 90 14.19 2.98 4.99
N SER A 91 13.03 3.23 4.39
CA SER A 91 11.77 2.94 5.09
C SER A 91 11.62 1.42 5.19
N GLU A 92 11.77 0.85 6.38
CA GLU A 92 11.51 -0.57 6.61
C GLU A 92 10.01 -0.85 6.38
N LYS A 93 9.68 -1.24 5.14
CA LYS A 93 8.38 -1.75 4.76
C LYS A 93 8.11 -3.02 5.57
N ILE A 94 6.92 -3.13 6.14
CA ILE A 94 6.46 -4.37 6.75
C ILE A 94 6.25 -5.38 5.62
N SER A 95 7.28 -6.15 5.33
CA SER A 95 7.20 -7.35 4.52
C SER A 95 6.93 -8.54 5.45
N ARG A 96 6.32 -9.60 4.92
CA ARG A 96 5.95 -10.82 5.66
C ARG A 96 7.09 -11.45 6.48
N SER A 97 8.34 -11.03 6.29
CA SER A 97 9.53 -11.64 6.91
C SER A 97 9.90 -11.13 8.32
N LYS A 98 9.20 -10.15 8.91
CA LYS A 98 9.62 -9.53 10.19
C LYS A 98 8.63 -9.62 11.38
N GLY A 99 7.85 -10.70 11.47
CA GLY A 99 7.36 -11.18 12.78
C GLY A 99 6.02 -10.64 13.32
N ALA A 100 5.25 -9.84 12.57
CA ALA A 100 3.94 -9.34 13.03
C ALA A 100 2.78 -10.36 12.92
N GLY A 101 3.04 -11.63 12.58
CA GLY A 101 2.00 -12.58 12.21
C GLY A 101 1.24 -12.15 10.93
N GLY A 102 0.26 -12.94 10.50
CA GLY A 102 -0.63 -12.52 9.42
C GLY A 102 -1.68 -11.51 9.90
N LEU A 103 -2.40 -10.88 8.98
CA LEU A 103 -3.56 -10.02 9.32
C LEU A 103 -4.57 -10.74 10.23
N ALA A 104 -4.75 -12.05 10.05
CA ALA A 104 -5.64 -12.85 10.88
C ALA A 104 -5.21 -12.91 12.35
N ASP A 105 -3.91 -12.98 12.62
CA ASP A 105 -3.38 -13.01 13.99
C ASP A 105 -3.47 -11.63 14.63
N LEU A 106 -3.20 -10.58 13.85
CA LEU A 106 -3.42 -9.20 14.30
C LEU A 106 -4.88 -8.93 14.64
N ILE A 107 -5.83 -9.42 13.83
CA ILE A 107 -7.27 -9.28 14.13
C ILE A 107 -7.64 -10.01 15.42
N LYS A 108 -7.12 -11.24 15.63
CA LYS A 108 -7.34 -11.99 16.88
C LYS A 108 -6.79 -11.26 18.10
N ALA A 109 -5.63 -10.61 17.97
CA ALA A 109 -4.95 -9.94 19.08
C ALA A 109 -5.53 -8.54 19.38
N GLN A 110 -5.87 -7.76 18.35
CA GLN A 110 -6.21 -6.34 18.48
C GLN A 110 -7.71 -6.05 18.29
N GLY A 111 -8.45 -6.97 17.68
CA GLY A 111 -9.82 -6.74 17.23
C GLY A 111 -9.87 -5.98 15.89
N GLY A 112 -10.83 -6.37 15.03
CA GLY A 112 -10.97 -5.79 13.69
C GLY A 112 -11.34 -4.31 13.71
N GLU A 113 -12.14 -3.87 14.69
CA GLU A 113 -12.59 -2.48 14.81
C GLU A 113 -11.44 -1.54 15.17
N ARG A 114 -10.61 -1.92 16.14
CA ARG A 114 -9.40 -1.16 16.52
C ARG A 114 -8.44 -1.03 15.36
N LEU A 115 -8.18 -2.12 14.62
CA LEU A 115 -7.33 -2.08 13.42
C LEU A 115 -7.91 -1.16 12.35
N ARG A 116 -9.22 -1.23 12.11
CA ARG A 116 -9.91 -0.35 11.16
C ARG A 116 -9.83 1.12 11.58
N PHE A 117 -10.11 1.42 12.85
CA PHE A 117 -10.02 2.77 13.39
C PHE A 117 -8.58 3.32 13.28
N PHE A 118 -7.59 2.50 13.64
CA PHE A 118 -6.18 2.81 13.46
C PHE A 118 -5.81 3.16 12.01
N LEU A 119 -6.32 2.41 11.02
CA LEU A 119 -6.05 2.71 9.61
C LEU A 119 -6.76 3.98 9.11
N LEU A 120 -7.98 4.24 9.57
CA LEU A 120 -8.82 5.33 9.07
C LEU A 120 -8.58 6.68 9.74
N ARG A 121 -7.94 6.72 10.92
CA ARG A 121 -7.63 7.97 11.64
C ARG A 121 -6.52 8.80 10.98
N THR A 122 -5.83 8.25 9.99
CA THR A 122 -4.79 8.93 9.21
C THR A 122 -5.28 9.14 7.79
N HIS A 123 -5.04 10.33 7.22
CA HIS A 123 -5.38 10.60 5.83
C HIS A 123 -4.73 9.56 4.90
N TYR A 124 -5.49 9.02 3.94
CA TYR A 124 -5.08 7.83 3.17
C TYR A 124 -3.77 7.97 2.38
N ARG A 125 -3.36 9.20 2.03
CA ARG A 125 -2.10 9.49 1.33
C ARG A 125 -0.88 9.60 2.25
N SER A 126 -1.10 9.67 3.56
CA SER A 126 -0.03 9.83 4.54
C SER A 126 0.57 8.46 4.92
N THR A 127 1.82 8.47 5.36
CA THR A 127 2.45 7.26 5.89
C THR A 127 1.80 6.87 7.22
N ILE A 128 1.48 5.58 7.39
CA ILE A 128 1.01 5.03 8.67
C ILE A 128 2.21 4.42 9.41
N VAL A 129 2.41 4.82 10.67
CA VAL A 129 3.41 4.21 11.56
C VAL A 129 2.72 3.11 12.36
N PHE A 130 3.07 1.87 12.08
CA PHE A 130 2.49 0.68 12.70
C PHE A 130 3.38 0.17 13.83
N GLY A 131 2.79 -0.05 15.00
CA GLY A 131 3.46 -0.57 16.19
C GLY A 131 2.50 -0.67 17.37
N ASP A 132 2.96 -1.28 18.46
CA ASP A 132 2.12 -1.55 19.63
C ASP A 132 1.58 -0.27 20.28
N GLU A 133 2.40 0.77 20.41
CA GLU A 133 2.01 2.05 21.01
C GLU A 133 0.97 2.80 20.15
N PRO A 134 1.19 3.07 18.84
CA PRO A 134 0.16 3.67 17.98
C PRO A 134 -1.15 2.86 17.94
N LEU A 135 -1.06 1.52 18.00
CA LEU A 135 -2.22 0.67 18.10
C LEU A 135 -2.93 0.86 19.45
N ALA A 136 -2.21 0.92 20.56
CA ALA A 136 -2.77 1.14 21.91
C ALA A 136 -3.50 2.47 22.00
N GLU A 137 -2.89 3.54 21.51
CA GLU A 137 -3.52 4.86 21.42
C GLU A 137 -4.81 4.83 20.60
N ALA A 138 -4.81 4.12 19.46
CA ALA A 138 -6.02 3.92 18.67
C ALA A 138 -7.11 3.16 19.44
N GLY A 139 -6.74 2.20 20.29
CA GLY A 139 -7.68 1.48 21.15
C GLY A 139 -8.33 2.41 22.18
N THR A 140 -7.53 3.16 22.93
CA THR A 140 -8.03 4.14 23.91
C THR A 140 -8.90 5.21 23.27
N ALA A 141 -8.49 5.72 22.09
CA ALA A 141 -9.28 6.70 21.36
C ALA A 141 -10.63 6.12 20.88
N LEU A 142 -10.65 4.86 20.44
CA LEU A 142 -11.87 4.16 20.03
C LEU A 142 -12.83 3.96 21.21
N GLU A 143 -12.33 3.59 22.39
CA GLU A 143 -13.14 3.42 23.61
C GLU A 143 -13.78 4.75 24.08
N ALA A 144 -13.24 5.88 23.65
CA ALA A 144 -13.74 7.21 24.00
C ALA A 144 -14.77 7.78 23.00
N PHE A 145 -15.09 7.07 21.91
CA PHE A 145 -16.18 7.43 20.97
C PHE A 145 -17.56 7.07 21.54
#